data_AF-A0A7L4ZYB9-F1
#
_entry.id   AF-A0A7L4ZYB9-F1
#
_cell.length_a   1.000
_cell.length_b   1.000
_cell.length_c   1.000
_cell.angle_alpha   90.00
_cell.angle_beta   90.00
_cell.angle_gamma   90.00
#
_symmetry.space_group_name_H-M   'P 1'
#
loop_
_entity.id
_entity.type
_entity.pdbx_description
1 polymer ?
#
loop_
_entity_poly.entity_id
_entity_poly.type
_entity_poly.pdbx_seq_one_letter_code
_entity_poly.pdbx_strand_id
1 'polypeptide(L)'
;MSQDIHINQVIDHILKEADLRTLQAGQSGEYGDRGATDLRTAVEYYRYGFQGVLPPAWRKYADQVAAENDPEHAEYLRLKAKFERK
;
A
#
# COMPACT_ATOMS: atom_id res chain seq x y z
N MET A 1 -8.81 -20.37 29.03
CA MET A 1 -8.55 -20.91 27.69
C MET A 1 -8.44 -19.70 26.76
N SER A 2 -7.23 -19.32 26.39
CA SER A 2 -7.04 -18.29 25.36
C SER A 2 -7.48 -18.94 24.05
N GLN A 3 -8.48 -18.37 23.36
CA GLN A 3 -8.76 -18.79 22.00
C GLN A 3 -7.57 -18.37 21.16
N ASP A 4 -6.82 -19.32 20.61
CA ASP A 4 -5.78 -19.05 19.62
C ASP A 4 -6.47 -18.61 18.33
N ILE A 5 -6.82 -17.33 18.28
CA ILE A 5 -7.39 -16.70 17.10
C ILE A 5 -6.23 -16.51 16.11
N HIS A 6 -6.29 -17.25 14.99
CA HIS A 6 -5.30 -17.07 13.94
C HIS A 6 -5.55 -15.73 13.23
N ILE A 7 -4.49 -14.95 13.03
CA ILE A 7 -4.57 -13.64 12.35
C ILE A 7 -5.25 -13.73 10.98
N ASN A 8 -5.06 -14.83 10.25
CA ASN A 8 -5.71 -15.08 8.97
C ASN A 8 -7.24 -15.16 9.08
N GLN A 9 -7.76 -15.74 10.18
CA GLN A 9 -9.20 -15.81 10.41
C GLN A 9 -9.79 -14.42 10.67
N VAL A 10 -9.04 -13.55 11.35
CA VAL A 10 -9.43 -12.15 11.58
C VAL A 10 -9.44 -11.38 10.26
N ILE A 11 -8.39 -11.53 9.44
CA ILE A 11 -8.30 -10.91 8.11
C ILE A 11 -9.46 -11.34 7.21
N ASP A 12 -9.75 -12.64 7.14
CA ASP A 12 -10.85 -13.16 6.32
C ASP A 12 -12.21 -12.63 6.80
N HIS A 13 -12.39 -12.47 8.11
CA HIS A 13 -13.60 -11.88 8.67
C HIS A 13 -13.74 -10.40 8.28
N ILE A 14 -12.66 -9.62 8.37
CA ILE A 14 -12.63 -8.21 7.97
C ILE A 14 -12.93 -8.05 6.47
N LEU A 15 -12.41 -8.91 5.61
CA LEU A 15 -12.68 -8.86 4.17
C LEU A 15 -14.14 -9.18 3.85
N LYS A 16 -14.74 -10.18 4.52
CA LYS A 16 -16.16 -10.50 4.36
C LYS A 16 -17.06 -9.34 4.79
N GLU A 17 -16.71 -8.66 5.88
CA GLU A 17 -17.39 -7.45 6.34
C GLU A 17 -17.33 -6.32 5.27
N ALA A 18 -16.16 -6.13 4.64
CA ALA A 18 -16.02 -5.16 3.55
C ALA A 18 -16.89 -5.50 2.34
N ASP A 19 -16.93 -6.78 1.94
CA ASP A 19 -17.77 -7.25 0.84
C ASP A 19 -19.26 -7.01 1.10
N LEU A 20 -19.72 -7.26 2.33
CA LEU A 20 -21.09 -7.00 2.76
C LEU A 20 -21.43 -5.51 2.63
N ARG A 21 -20.53 -4.61 3.03
CA ARG A 21 -20.72 -3.16 2.94
C ARG A 21 -20.82 -2.68 1.50
N THR A 22 -19.98 -3.20 0.61
CA THR A 22 -20.09 -2.92 -0.83
C THR A 22 -21.43 -3.38 -1.40
N LEU A 23 -21.89 -4.59 -1.04
CA LEU A 23 -23.16 -5.13 -1.49
C LEU A 23 -24.34 -4.26 -1.01
N GLN A 24 -24.34 -3.88 0.26
CA GLN A 24 -25.38 -3.03 0.84
C GLN A 24 -25.43 -1.66 0.19
N ALA A 25 -24.28 -1.01 -0.04
CA ALA A 25 -24.20 0.27 -0.73
C ALA A 25 -24.78 0.20 -2.16
N GLY A 26 -24.44 -0.87 -2.89
CA GLY A 26 -24.98 -1.13 -4.22
C GLY A 26 -26.50 -1.36 -4.23
N GLN A 27 -27.04 -2.02 -3.20
CA GLN A 27 -28.48 -2.26 -3.06
C GLN A 27 -29.25 -1.01 -2.61
N SER A 28 -28.65 -0.13 -1.81
CA SER A 28 -29.29 1.10 -1.32
C SER A 28 -29.18 2.28 -2.28
N GLY A 29 -28.48 2.13 -3.41
CA GLY A 29 -28.21 3.25 -4.34
C GLY A 29 -27.27 4.30 -3.75
N GLU A 30 -26.49 3.94 -2.71
CA GLU A 30 -25.48 4.84 -2.17
C GLU A 30 -24.30 4.94 -3.12
N TYR A 31 -23.81 6.17 -3.34
CA TYR A 31 -22.69 6.44 -4.24
C TYR A 31 -21.32 6.05 -3.64
N GLY A 32 -21.27 5.72 -2.34
CA GLY A 32 -20.04 5.34 -1.63
C GLY A 32 -20.16 3.97 -0.97
N ASP A 33 -19.07 3.20 -0.98
CA ASP A 33 -19.01 1.81 -0.51
C ASP A 33 -18.88 1.64 1.03
N ARG A 34 -19.25 2.68 1.79
CA ARG A 34 -19.17 2.75 3.26
C ARG A 34 -17.79 2.39 3.83
N GLY A 35 -16.72 2.74 3.12
CA GLY A 35 -15.34 2.50 3.57
C GLY A 35 -14.87 1.06 3.37
N ALA A 36 -15.55 0.27 2.53
CA ALA A 36 -15.12 -1.08 2.18
C ALA A 36 -13.76 -1.07 1.46
N THR A 37 -13.53 -0.12 0.55
CA THR A 37 -12.25 0.05 -0.15
C THR A 37 -11.12 0.42 0.81
N ASP A 38 -11.37 1.31 1.76
CA ASP A 38 -10.38 1.68 2.77
C ASP A 38 -10.01 0.49 3.66
N LEU A 39 -11.01 -0.31 4.06
CA LEU A 39 -10.82 -1.52 4.85
C LEU A 39 -9.97 -2.55 4.09
N ARG A 40 -10.29 -2.80 2.81
CA ARG A 40 -9.53 -3.72 1.94
C ARG A 40 -8.10 -3.24 1.77
N THR A 41 -7.91 -1.94 1.52
CA THR A 41 -6.59 -1.33 1.37
C THR A 41 -5.76 -1.51 2.64
N ALA A 42 -6.33 -1.26 3.83
CA ALA A 42 -5.63 -1.44 5.09
C ALA A 42 -5.19 -2.89 5.30
N VAL A 43 -6.04 -3.87 4.96
CA VAL A 43 -5.72 -5.30 5.04
C VAL A 43 -4.61 -5.68 4.06
N GLU A 44 -4.65 -5.18 2.82
CA GLU A 44 -3.59 -5.44 1.84
C GLU A 44 -2.25 -4.91 2.31
N TYR A 45 -2.21 -3.68 2.83
CA TYR A 45 -0.99 -3.10 3.38
C TYR A 45 -0.47 -3.88 4.59
N TYR A 46 -1.37 -4.37 5.46
CA TYR A 46 -0.99 -5.25 6.55
C TYR A 46 -0.35 -6.55 6.02
N ARG A 47 -0.92 -7.16 4.97
CA ARG A 47 -0.36 -8.37 4.35
C ARG A 47 1.02 -8.13 3.75
N TYR A 48 1.21 -7.01 3.05
CA TYR A 48 2.51 -6.62 2.53
C TYR A 48 3.55 -6.48 3.65
N GLY A 49 3.20 -5.79 4.74
CA GLY A 49 4.05 -5.66 5.92
C GLY A 49 4.38 -7.02 6.57
N PHE A 50 3.39 -7.89 6.72
CA PHE A 50 3.57 -9.24 7.28
C PHE A 50 4.48 -10.12 6.42
N GLN A 51 4.43 -9.98 5.10
CA GLN A 51 5.28 -10.72 4.16
C GLN A 51 6.67 -10.09 3.98
N GLY A 52 6.92 -8.91 4.55
CA GLY A 52 8.15 -8.15 4.32
C GLY A 52 8.30 -7.65 2.88
N VAL A 53 7.19 -7.53 2.15
CA VAL A 53 7.17 -7.08 0.75
C VAL A 53 6.70 -5.62 0.71
N LEU A 54 7.33 -4.82 -0.14
CA LEU A 54 6.95 -3.42 -0.32
C LEU A 54 5.60 -3.34 -1.06
N PRO A 55 4.62 -2.57 -0.55
CA PRO A 55 3.39 -2.28 -1.29
C PRO A 55 3.71 -1.66 -2.67
N PRO A 56 3.02 -2.07 -3.75
CA PRO A 56 3.23 -1.53 -5.09
C PRO A 56 3.10 0.00 -5.16
N ALA A 57 2.18 0.57 -4.39
CA ALA A 57 1.99 2.02 -4.28
C ALA A 57 3.22 2.77 -3.75
N TRP A 58 4.11 2.08 -3.05
CA TRP A 58 5.34 2.65 -2.52
C TRP A 58 6.55 2.50 -3.45
N ARG A 59 6.39 1.81 -4.59
CA ARG A 59 7.51 1.51 -5.48
C ARG A 59 8.24 2.75 -5.95
N LYS A 60 7.51 3.82 -6.28
CA LYS A 60 8.11 5.11 -6.69
C LYS A 60 9.07 5.66 -5.63
N TYR A 61 8.74 5.52 -4.35
CA TYR A 61 9.58 6.02 -3.26
C TYR A 61 10.79 5.12 -3.04
N ALA A 62 10.61 3.80 -3.18
CA ALA A 62 11.72 2.86 -3.14
C ALA A 62 12.73 3.12 -4.28
N ASP A 63 12.23 3.40 -5.49
CA ASP A 63 13.08 3.72 -6.64
C ASP A 63 13.80 5.06 -6.45
N GLN A 64 13.15 6.06 -5.82
CA GLN A 64 13.80 7.32 -5.43
C GLN A 64 14.92 7.10 -4.42
N VAL A 65 14.67 6.34 -3.35
CA VAL A 65 15.69 6.01 -2.35
C VAL A 65 16.84 5.23 -2.99
N ALA A 66 16.57 4.33 -3.92
CA ALA A 66 17.61 3.61 -4.66
C ALA A 66 18.48 4.57 -5.49
N ALA A 67 17.86 5.53 -6.19
CA ALA A 67 18.57 6.53 -6.97
C ALA A 67 19.39 7.51 -6.11
N GLU A 68 18.87 7.93 -4.96
CA GLU A 68 19.58 8.83 -4.03
C GLU A 68 20.79 8.17 -3.37
N ASN A 69 20.73 6.85 -3.16
CA ASN A 69 21.83 6.08 -2.60
C ASN A 69 22.80 5.53 -3.67
N ASP A 70 22.55 5.79 -4.95
CA ASP A 70 23.44 5.42 -6.05
C ASP A 70 24.55 6.48 -6.23
N PRO A 71 25.83 6.13 -5.97
CA PRO A 71 26.95 7.05 -6.15
C PRO A 71 27.08 7.57 -7.59
N GLU A 72 26.73 6.75 -8.59
CA GLU A 72 26.80 7.13 -10.00
C GLU A 72 25.73 8.16 -10.35
N HIS A 73 24.53 8.03 -9.77
CA HIS A 73 23.46 9.00 -9.93
C HIS A 73 23.82 10.35 -9.29
N ALA A 74 24.44 10.34 -8.11
CA ALA A 74 24.94 11.54 -7.46
C ALA A 74 26.01 12.26 -8.31
N GLU A 75 26.93 11.50 -8.93
CA GLU A 75 27.94 12.05 -9.83
C GLU A 75 27.32 12.62 -11.12
N TYR A 76 26.33 11.94 -11.69
CA TYR A 76 25.56 12.45 -12.83
C TYR A 76 24.89 13.80 -12.50
N LEU A 77 24.20 13.92 -11.36
CA LEU A 77 23.53 15.15 -10.94
C LEU A 77 24.54 16.30 -10.76
N ARG A 78 25.71 16.02 -10.16
CA ARG A 78 26.79 17.01 -10.02
C ARG A 78 27.29 17.49 -11.39
N LEU A 79 27.52 16.58 -12.32
CA LEU A 79 27.99 16.90 -13.67
C LEU A 79 26.96 17.71 -14.44
N LYS A 80 25.68 17.28 -14.42
CA LYS A 80 24.57 17.99 -15.04
C LYS A 80 24.50 19.45 -14.57
N ALA A 81 24.52 19.68 -13.26
CA ALA A 81 24.48 21.03 -12.69
C ALA A 81 25.68 21.91 -13.11
N LYS A 82 26.86 21.29 -13.35
CA LYS A 82 28.06 22.00 -13.82
C LYS A 82 27.95 22.44 -15.28
N PHE A 83 27.26 21.67 -16.13
CA PHE A 83 27.14 21.95 -17.56
C PHE A 83 25.92 22.80 -17.91
N GLU A 84 24.82 22.73 -17.15
CA GLU A 84 23.63 23.58 -17.35
C GLU A 84 23.82 25.02 -16.83
N ARG A 85 24.86 25.28 -16.02
CA ARG A 85 25.22 26.63 -15.53
C ARG A 85 26.12 27.43 -16.49
N LYS A 86 26.47 26.87 -17.65
CA LYS A 86 27.22 27.54 -18.72
C LYS A 86 26.29 27.96 -19.84
#